data_AF-A0A4U5N068-F1
#
_entry.id   AF-A0A4U5N068-F1
#
_cell.length_a   1.000
_cell.length_b   1.000
_cell.length_c   1.000
_cell.angle_alpha   90.00
_cell.angle_beta   90.00
_cell.angle_gamma   90.00
#
_symmetry.space_group_name_H-M   'P 1'
#
loop_
_entity.id
_entity.type
_entity.pdbx_description
1 polymer ?
#
loop_
_entity_poly.entity_id
_entity_poly.type
_entity_poly.pdbx_seq_one_letter_code
_entity_poly.pdbx_strand_id
1 'polypeptide(L)'
;MDCWTGVLKVPLAPSSTSYCRVAVSLCLSTASKTLAVPSANAIFFNGDRAEGTKNPVIERLSDLQKIAQILVSKLGGCVNAYVIEAPVFNGPFAVYKDFIPSVNRYGEPKSYNPVGFPASNSTVSVLLNCLKEAKKVIPRREQESLTDSVSFNQPKTYILGFSKGGTVLNQLVAELGSLEVKSHMKPQPASGEFSNVEEDTQIIPTTKEGLLNSISEIHYLDVGLNSAGAYITNHDVIERISKRLMQGAPGIRFVLHGTPRQWCDSNRVLIRNEKDKLVHLLESESRRSGGKLQVSEKFYFGDRPPSLQMHFEIIEDMDVR
;
A
#
# COMPACT_ATOMS: atom_id res chain seq x y z
N MET A 1 10.72 14.55 -15.53
CA MET A 1 9.40 14.00 -15.86
C MET A 1 8.40 14.74 -15.01
N ASP A 2 7.28 15.18 -15.59
CA ASP A 2 6.29 15.96 -14.85
C ASP A 2 5.31 15.03 -14.12
N CYS A 3 4.64 15.52 -13.08
CA CYS A 3 3.56 14.80 -12.44
C CYS A 3 2.28 15.65 -12.38
N TRP A 4 1.14 14.98 -12.51
CA TRP A 4 -0.14 15.54 -12.12
C TRP A 4 -0.42 15.15 -10.68
N THR A 5 -0.83 16.10 -9.85
CA THR A 5 -1.22 15.82 -8.46
C THR A 5 -2.63 16.33 -8.18
N GLY A 6 -3.41 15.57 -7.42
CA GLY A 6 -4.74 16.01 -6.98
C GLY A 6 -5.32 15.12 -5.89
N VAL A 7 -6.35 15.62 -5.21
CA VAL A 7 -7.14 14.83 -4.25
C VAL A 7 -8.47 14.48 -4.89
N LEU A 8 -8.73 13.19 -5.05
CA LEU A 8 -9.91 12.66 -5.72
C LEU A 8 -10.86 12.04 -4.68
N LYS A 9 -12.17 12.17 -4.93
CA LYS A 9 -13.20 11.42 -4.23
C LYS A 9 -13.56 10.21 -5.09
N VAL A 10 -13.23 9.02 -4.61
CA VAL A 10 -13.18 7.81 -5.44
C VAL A 10 -14.17 6.78 -4.89
N PRO A 11 -15.11 6.27 -5.71
CA PRO A 11 -16.03 5.23 -5.28
C PRO A 11 -15.29 3.90 -5.07
N LEU A 12 -15.67 3.14 -4.04
CA LEU A 12 -15.09 1.82 -3.74
C LEU A 12 -15.61 0.71 -4.66
N ALA A 13 -16.83 0.85 -5.17
CA ALA A 13 -17.41 -0.02 -6.18
C ALA A 13 -18.35 0.79 -7.09
N PRO A 14 -18.61 0.35 -8.34
CA PRO A 14 -19.40 1.10 -9.32
C PRO A 14 -20.80 1.53 -8.84
N SER A 15 -21.40 0.78 -7.91
CA SER A 15 -22.74 1.03 -7.33
C SER A 15 -22.69 1.40 -5.83
N SER A 16 -21.50 1.58 -5.25
CA SER A 16 -21.36 1.85 -3.83
C SER A 16 -21.58 3.32 -3.51
N THR A 17 -22.25 3.58 -2.39
CA THR A 17 -22.33 4.92 -1.78
C THR A 17 -21.10 5.24 -0.94
N SER A 18 -20.21 4.28 -0.70
CA SER A 18 -18.93 4.47 -0.01
C SER A 18 -17.88 5.07 -0.96
N TYR A 19 -17.22 6.13 -0.49
CA TYR A 19 -16.13 6.79 -1.20
C TYR A 19 -14.90 6.87 -0.31
N CYS A 20 -13.72 6.80 -0.92
CA CYS A 20 -12.47 7.17 -0.28
C CYS A 20 -11.99 8.52 -0.81
N ARG A 21 -11.32 9.30 0.03
CA ARG A 21 -10.46 10.38 -0.46
C ARG A 21 -9.09 9.79 -0.78
N VAL A 22 -8.58 10.08 -1.96
CA VAL A 22 -7.27 9.59 -2.39
C VAL A 22 -6.47 10.76 -2.91
N ALA A 23 -5.34 11.06 -2.29
CA ALA A 23 -4.36 11.95 -2.91
C ALA A 23 -3.53 11.15 -3.89
N VAL A 24 -3.41 11.66 -5.11
CA VAL A 24 -2.77 10.98 -6.21
C VAL A 24 -1.66 11.87 -6.76
N SER A 25 -0.52 11.26 -7.09
CA SER A 25 0.52 11.83 -7.94
C SER A 25 0.78 10.86 -9.08
N LEU A 26 0.51 11.27 -10.33
CA LEU A 26 0.65 10.44 -11.52
C LEU A 26 1.73 10.97 -12.44
N CYS A 27 2.57 10.09 -12.97
CA CYS A 27 3.61 10.42 -13.93
C CYS A 27 2.98 10.89 -15.24
N LEU A 28 3.53 11.97 -15.78
CA LEU A 28 3.19 12.50 -17.10
C LEU A 28 4.40 12.45 -18.03
N SER A 29 4.15 12.08 -19.28
CA SER A 29 5.14 12.21 -20.35
C SER A 29 5.47 13.68 -20.57
N THR A 30 6.75 14.02 -20.62
CA THR A 30 7.20 15.41 -20.84
C THR A 30 6.82 15.93 -22.22
N ALA A 31 6.75 15.04 -23.21
CA ALA A 31 6.46 15.40 -24.60
C ALA A 31 4.95 15.63 -24.83
N SER A 32 4.11 14.69 -24.38
CA SER A 32 2.67 14.71 -24.66
C SER A 32 1.84 15.31 -23.53
N LYS A 33 2.40 15.45 -22.31
CA LYS A 33 1.68 15.80 -21.07
C LYS A 33 0.53 14.84 -20.73
N THR A 34 0.51 13.66 -21.35
CA THR A 34 -0.42 12.56 -21.05
C THR A 34 0.18 11.65 -19.97
N LEU A 35 -0.64 10.75 -19.41
CA LEU A 35 -0.19 9.74 -18.47
C LEU A 35 0.96 8.92 -19.06
N ALA A 36 1.96 8.61 -18.21
CA ALA A 36 3.10 7.77 -18.55
C ALA A 36 3.13 6.53 -17.67
N VAL A 37 3.71 5.45 -18.21
CA VAL A 37 3.97 4.21 -17.48
C VAL A 37 4.99 4.49 -16.37
N PRO A 38 4.65 4.26 -15.10
CA PRO A 38 5.57 4.48 -14.00
C PRO A 38 6.59 3.34 -13.89
N SER A 39 7.75 3.59 -13.29
CA SER A 39 8.66 2.53 -12.84
C SER A 39 8.08 1.75 -11.66
N ALA A 40 7.21 2.38 -10.86
CA ALA A 40 6.55 1.76 -9.72
C ALA A 40 5.29 2.50 -9.27
N ASN A 41 4.45 1.82 -8.50
CA ASN A 41 3.30 2.38 -7.79
C ASN A 41 3.55 2.33 -6.28
N ALA A 42 3.37 3.44 -5.58
CA ALA A 42 3.39 3.54 -4.12
C ALA A 42 1.97 3.71 -3.60
N ILE A 43 1.48 2.73 -2.84
CA ILE A 43 0.12 2.72 -2.28
C ILE A 43 0.24 2.87 -0.77
N PHE A 44 -0.24 3.98 -0.24
CA PHE A 44 -0.16 4.32 1.18
C PHE A 44 -1.56 4.32 1.79
N PHE A 45 -1.80 3.46 2.77
CA PHE A 45 -3.02 3.44 3.56
C PHE A 45 -2.83 4.30 4.81
N ASN A 46 -3.65 5.34 4.95
CA ASN A 46 -3.53 6.29 6.04
C ASN A 46 -4.06 5.74 7.39
N GLY A 47 -3.73 6.44 8.46
CA GLY A 47 -4.07 6.08 9.83
C GLY A 47 -5.30 6.77 10.40
N ASP A 48 -5.35 6.77 11.73
CA ASP A 48 -6.27 7.62 12.49
C ASP A 48 -5.96 9.11 12.25
N ARG A 49 -6.99 9.94 12.35
CA ARG A 49 -6.85 11.39 12.26
C ARG A 49 -6.39 11.97 13.59
N ALA A 50 -5.53 12.99 13.50
CA ALA A 50 -5.13 13.84 14.61
C ALA A 50 -5.33 15.32 14.24
N GLU A 51 -6.51 15.65 13.72
CA GLU A 51 -6.88 17.02 13.34
C GLU A 51 -7.04 17.92 14.57
N GLY A 52 -6.69 19.20 14.44
CA GLY A 52 -6.94 20.22 15.47
C GLY A 52 -5.95 20.18 16.64
N THR A 53 -4.81 19.52 16.47
CA THR A 53 -3.74 19.47 17.48
C THR A 53 -2.99 20.79 17.60
N LYS A 54 -3.08 21.66 16.57
CA LYS A 54 -2.28 22.90 16.41
C LYS A 54 -0.77 22.64 16.35
N ASN A 55 -0.34 21.38 16.27
CA ASN A 55 1.05 21.02 16.07
C ASN A 55 1.34 21.07 14.56
N PRO A 56 2.23 21.96 14.08
CA PRO A 56 2.45 22.17 12.65
C PRO A 56 3.00 20.93 11.92
N VAL A 57 3.70 20.04 12.63
CA VAL A 57 4.20 18.79 12.05
C VAL A 57 3.04 17.80 11.84
N ILE A 58 2.17 17.65 12.84
CA ILE A 58 1.02 16.73 12.76
C ILE A 58 0.04 17.20 11.69
N GLU A 59 -0.32 18.49 11.67
CA GLU A 59 -1.26 19.02 10.67
C GLU A 59 -0.72 18.84 9.24
N ARG A 60 0.58 19.12 9.02
CA ARG A 60 1.24 18.95 7.73
C ARG A 60 1.32 17.48 7.29
N LEU A 61 1.61 16.57 8.22
CA LEU A 61 1.75 15.14 7.94
C LEU A 61 0.41 14.38 8.03
N SER A 62 -0.68 15.08 8.33
CA SER A 62 -2.06 14.59 8.16
C SER A 62 -2.61 14.95 6.77
N ASP A 63 -1.99 15.88 6.05
CA ASP A 63 -2.40 16.26 4.70
C ASP A 63 -2.02 15.18 3.67
N LEU A 64 -3.04 14.60 3.02
CA LEU A 64 -2.85 13.49 2.09
C LEU A 64 -1.97 13.87 0.89
N GLN A 65 -2.08 15.10 0.38
CA GLN A 65 -1.30 15.54 -0.77
C GLN A 65 0.18 15.72 -0.38
N LYS A 66 0.44 16.19 0.84
CA LYS A 66 1.80 16.29 1.37
C LYS A 66 2.44 14.91 1.54
N ILE A 67 1.69 13.92 2.02
CA ILE A 67 2.18 12.53 2.10
C ILE A 67 2.53 12.02 0.68
N ALA A 68 1.68 12.26 -0.32
CA ALA A 68 1.94 11.85 -1.69
C ALA A 68 3.23 12.47 -2.25
N GLN A 69 3.47 13.76 -1.97
CA GLN A 69 4.71 14.46 -2.35
C GLN A 69 5.94 13.85 -1.66
N ILE A 70 5.85 13.50 -0.37
CA ILE A 70 6.93 12.85 0.37
C ILE A 70 7.27 11.50 -0.27
N LEU A 71 6.26 10.68 -0.60
CA LEU A 71 6.46 9.38 -1.24
C LEU A 71 7.21 9.50 -2.57
N VAL A 72 6.75 10.39 -3.45
CA VAL A 72 7.39 10.63 -4.76
C VAL A 72 8.82 11.15 -4.59
N SER A 73 9.03 12.07 -3.67
CA SER A 73 10.37 12.62 -3.39
C SER A 73 11.34 11.55 -2.87
N LYS A 74 10.87 10.63 -2.03
CA LYS A 74 11.72 9.59 -1.43
C LYS A 74 12.00 8.44 -2.38
N LEU A 75 10.98 7.90 -3.04
CA LEU A 75 11.15 6.80 -3.99
C LEU A 75 11.88 7.27 -5.26
N GLY A 76 11.79 8.56 -5.58
CA GLY A 76 12.41 9.13 -6.77
C GLY A 76 11.84 8.51 -8.05
N GLY A 77 12.51 8.76 -9.18
CA GLY A 77 12.13 8.18 -10.47
C GLY A 77 10.71 8.53 -10.93
N CYS A 78 10.15 7.68 -11.78
CA CYS A 78 8.83 7.82 -12.37
C CYS A 78 7.82 7.01 -11.55
N VAL A 79 7.57 7.42 -10.30
CA VAL A 79 6.68 6.68 -9.40
C VAL A 79 5.31 7.36 -9.29
N ASN A 80 4.25 6.58 -9.45
CA ASN A 80 2.91 7.01 -9.08
C ASN A 80 2.69 6.80 -7.59
N ALA A 81 2.03 7.76 -6.92
CA ALA A 81 1.67 7.65 -5.51
C ALA A 81 0.16 7.75 -5.31
N TYR A 82 -0.38 6.88 -4.45
CA TYR A 82 -1.79 6.81 -4.07
C TYR A 82 -1.88 6.78 -2.55
N VAL A 83 -2.28 7.90 -1.93
CA VAL A 83 -2.48 8.00 -0.48
C VAL A 83 -3.97 7.86 -0.20
N ILE A 84 -4.37 6.66 0.23
CA ILE A 84 -5.75 6.24 0.43
C ILE A 84 -6.14 6.52 1.88
N GLU A 85 -7.14 7.37 2.06
CA GLU A 85 -7.80 7.60 3.34
C GLU A 85 -8.87 6.51 3.60
N ALA A 86 -9.11 6.20 4.87
CA ALA A 86 -10.17 5.26 5.25
C ALA A 86 -11.55 5.74 4.74
N PRO A 87 -12.42 4.83 4.26
CA PRO A 87 -13.75 5.19 3.76
C PRO A 87 -14.65 5.81 4.83
N VAL A 88 -14.45 5.42 6.09
CA VAL A 88 -15.28 5.80 7.23
C VAL A 88 -14.38 6.09 8.43
N PHE A 89 -14.78 7.07 9.23
CA PHE A 89 -14.20 7.37 10.54
C PHE A 89 -15.26 7.32 11.62
N ASN A 90 -14.89 6.84 12.80
CA ASN A 90 -15.67 6.99 14.03
C ASN A 90 -14.89 7.88 14.99
N GLY A 91 -15.23 9.18 15.02
CA GLY A 91 -14.34 10.18 15.63
C GLY A 91 -12.99 10.21 14.88
N PRO A 92 -11.84 10.12 15.58
CA PRO A 92 -10.53 10.08 14.92
C PRO A 92 -10.18 8.71 14.33
N PHE A 93 -10.93 7.66 14.67
CA PHE A 93 -10.54 6.28 14.36
C PHE A 93 -10.91 5.91 12.92
N ALA A 94 -9.90 5.55 12.12
CA ALA A 94 -10.08 5.06 10.76
C ALA A 94 -10.80 3.69 10.75
N VAL A 95 -11.69 3.44 9.79
CA VAL A 95 -12.44 2.17 9.70
C VAL A 95 -12.38 1.63 8.27
N TYR A 96 -11.51 0.64 8.05
CA TYR A 96 -11.28 -0.02 6.75
C TYR A 96 -12.23 -1.21 6.50
N LYS A 97 -13.53 -1.03 6.76
CA LYS A 97 -14.54 -2.11 6.65
C LYS A 97 -14.67 -2.72 5.25
N ASP A 98 -14.36 -1.95 4.20
CA ASP A 98 -14.42 -2.41 2.81
C ASP A 98 -13.15 -3.18 2.40
N PHE A 99 -12.10 -3.15 3.21
CA PHE A 99 -10.85 -3.87 2.97
C PHE A 99 -10.71 -5.07 3.91
N ILE A 100 -11.31 -5.01 5.09
CA ILE A 100 -11.16 -6.01 6.15
C ILE A 100 -12.55 -6.58 6.50
N PRO A 101 -12.76 -7.90 6.35
CA PRO A 101 -14.09 -8.51 6.49
C PRO A 101 -14.81 -8.27 7.82
N SER A 102 -14.05 -8.12 8.92
CA SER A 102 -14.63 -7.97 10.24
C SER A 102 -13.80 -7.01 11.09
N VAL A 103 -14.34 -5.80 11.26
CA VAL A 103 -13.80 -4.76 12.14
C VAL A 103 -14.85 -4.31 13.14
N ASN A 104 -14.42 -3.90 14.34
CA ASN A 104 -15.31 -3.26 15.30
C ASN A 104 -15.58 -1.78 14.92
N ARG A 105 -16.39 -1.09 15.73
CA ARG A 105 -16.75 0.33 15.49
C ARG A 105 -15.57 1.32 15.50
N TYR A 106 -14.40 0.90 15.98
CA TYR A 106 -13.17 1.69 16.03
C TYR A 106 -12.15 1.23 14.98
N GLY A 107 -12.56 0.35 14.06
CA GLY A 107 -11.72 -0.14 12.98
C GLY A 107 -10.72 -1.22 13.39
N GLU A 108 -10.86 -1.80 14.59
CA GLU A 108 -9.97 -2.89 15.01
C GLU A 108 -10.45 -4.22 14.44
N PRO A 109 -9.54 -5.00 13.81
CA PRO A 109 -9.90 -6.26 13.17
C PRO A 109 -10.13 -7.37 14.20
N LYS A 110 -11.16 -8.19 13.98
CA LYS A 110 -11.32 -9.44 14.76
C LYS A 110 -10.34 -10.52 14.31
N SER A 111 -10.09 -10.58 13.01
CA SER A 111 -9.11 -11.46 12.37
C SER A 111 -8.84 -10.99 10.95
N TYR A 112 -7.74 -11.47 10.37
CA TYR A 112 -7.42 -11.29 8.96
C TYR A 112 -7.82 -12.55 8.21
N ASN A 113 -8.75 -12.42 7.25
CA ASN A 113 -9.32 -13.56 6.52
C ASN A 113 -9.13 -13.34 5.01
N PRO A 114 -8.30 -14.16 4.33
CA PRO A 114 -8.00 -13.97 2.92
C PRO A 114 -9.11 -14.41 1.96
N VAL A 115 -10.15 -15.10 2.44
CA VAL A 115 -11.24 -15.60 1.59
C VAL A 115 -11.93 -14.44 0.86
N GLY A 116 -12.02 -14.55 -0.46
CA GLY A 116 -12.62 -13.53 -1.31
C GLY A 116 -11.71 -12.34 -1.61
N PHE A 117 -10.48 -12.32 -1.12
CA PHE A 117 -9.47 -11.30 -1.43
C PHE A 117 -9.94 -9.84 -1.23
N PRO A 118 -10.53 -9.51 -0.07
CA PRO A 118 -11.22 -8.24 0.15
C PRO A 118 -10.29 -7.02 0.00
N ALA A 119 -9.09 -7.04 0.58
CA ALA A 119 -8.20 -5.88 0.52
C ALA A 119 -7.61 -5.68 -0.87
N SER A 120 -7.18 -6.74 -1.55
CA SER A 120 -6.62 -6.61 -2.91
C SER A 120 -7.68 -6.23 -3.94
N ASN A 121 -8.90 -6.79 -3.87
CA ASN A 121 -10.01 -6.38 -4.73
C ASN A 121 -10.38 -4.91 -4.51
N SER A 122 -10.54 -4.49 -3.24
CA SER A 122 -10.88 -3.09 -2.92
C SER A 122 -9.77 -2.13 -3.33
N THR A 123 -8.50 -2.52 -3.15
CA THR A 123 -7.35 -1.72 -3.60
C THR A 123 -7.35 -1.54 -5.12
N VAL A 124 -7.50 -2.63 -5.89
CA VAL A 124 -7.58 -2.57 -7.35
C VAL A 124 -8.74 -1.69 -7.81
N SER A 125 -9.92 -1.84 -7.20
CA SER A 125 -11.10 -1.02 -7.50
C SER A 125 -10.82 0.47 -7.26
N VAL A 126 -10.20 0.81 -6.12
CA VAL A 126 -9.80 2.19 -5.83
C VAL A 126 -8.81 2.71 -6.86
N LEU A 127 -7.77 1.96 -7.21
CA LEU A 127 -6.78 2.40 -8.21
C LEU A 127 -7.41 2.64 -9.59
N LEU A 128 -8.24 1.70 -10.06
CA LEU A 128 -8.96 1.83 -11.33
C LEU A 128 -9.87 3.06 -11.35
N ASN A 129 -10.63 3.27 -10.28
CA ASN A 129 -11.51 4.42 -10.17
C ASN A 129 -10.72 5.73 -10.02
N CYS A 130 -9.57 5.74 -9.32
CA CYS A 130 -8.67 6.88 -9.28
C CYS A 130 -8.21 7.27 -10.68
N LEU A 131 -7.75 6.28 -11.47
CA LEU A 131 -7.25 6.52 -12.82
C LEU A 131 -8.36 7.03 -13.73
N LYS A 132 -9.57 6.47 -13.61
CA LYS A 132 -10.76 6.94 -14.33
C LYS A 132 -11.10 8.39 -13.98
N GLU A 133 -11.10 8.77 -12.70
CA GLU A 133 -11.36 10.15 -12.28
C GLU A 133 -10.25 11.11 -12.72
N ALA A 134 -8.97 10.71 -12.63
CA ALA A 134 -7.83 11.51 -13.08
C ALA A 134 -7.86 11.75 -14.60
N LYS A 135 -8.22 10.74 -15.40
CA LYS A 135 -8.35 10.85 -16.87
C LYS A 135 -9.42 11.86 -17.32
N LYS A 136 -10.37 12.24 -16.46
CA LYS A 136 -11.35 13.29 -16.77
C LYS A 136 -10.77 14.70 -16.72
N VAL A 137 -9.69 14.89 -15.95
CA VAL A 137 -9.08 16.20 -15.72
C VAL A 137 -7.72 16.36 -16.39
N ILE A 138 -7.03 15.25 -16.68
CA ILE A 138 -5.78 15.25 -17.44
C ILE A 138 -6.10 15.34 -18.94
N PRO A 139 -5.51 16.28 -19.70
CA PRO A 139 -5.78 16.44 -21.12
C PRO A 139 -5.51 15.15 -21.92
N ARG A 140 -6.44 14.80 -22.81
CA ARG A 140 -6.25 13.76 -23.82
C ARG A 140 -5.76 14.41 -25.12
N ARG A 141 -4.68 13.88 -25.72
CA ARG A 141 -4.39 14.12 -27.14
C ARG A 141 -4.57 12.82 -27.89
N GLU A 142 -5.16 12.90 -29.09
CA GLU A 142 -5.18 11.80 -30.05
C GLU A 142 -3.73 11.39 -30.34
N GLN A 143 -3.52 10.09 -30.37
CA GLN A 143 -2.22 9.46 -30.25
C GLN A 143 -1.46 9.52 -31.59
N GLU A 144 -0.30 10.18 -31.62
CA GLU A 144 0.73 9.82 -32.60
C GLU A 144 1.39 8.53 -32.12
N SER A 145 1.42 7.53 -32.99
CA SER A 145 1.95 6.19 -32.72
C SER A 145 3.47 6.25 -32.49
N LEU A 146 3.88 6.28 -31.23
CA LEU A 146 5.28 6.05 -30.87
C LEU A 146 5.51 4.54 -30.73
N THR A 147 6.09 3.98 -31.79
CA THR A 147 6.69 2.65 -31.82
C THR A 147 8.06 2.72 -31.15
N ASP A 148 8.09 2.68 -29.82
CA ASP A 148 9.30 2.31 -29.09
C ASP A 148 9.00 1.03 -28.32
N SER A 149 9.48 -0.09 -28.86
CA SER A 149 9.44 -1.40 -28.24
C SER A 149 10.41 -1.45 -27.06
N VAL A 150 10.05 -0.81 -25.95
CA VAL A 150 10.69 -1.10 -24.67
C VAL A 150 9.91 -2.25 -24.05
N SER A 151 10.60 -3.34 -23.72
CA SER A 151 10.04 -4.46 -22.97
C SER A 151 9.67 -3.97 -21.56
N PHE A 152 8.49 -3.39 -21.39
CA PHE A 152 8.05 -2.89 -20.10
C PHE A 152 7.55 -4.05 -19.25
N ASN A 153 8.38 -4.44 -18.27
CA ASN A 153 7.92 -5.25 -17.14
C ASN A 153 6.84 -4.45 -16.38
N GLN A 154 5.79 -5.14 -15.92
CA GLN A 154 4.73 -4.55 -15.09
C GLN A 154 5.36 -3.73 -13.93
N PRO A 155 4.89 -2.49 -13.65
CA PRO A 155 5.45 -1.67 -12.59
C PRO A 155 5.40 -2.39 -11.24
N LYS A 156 6.48 -2.28 -10.47
CA LYS A 156 6.52 -2.80 -9.09
C LYS A 156 5.56 -2.02 -8.21
N THR A 157 5.09 -2.64 -7.14
CA THR A 157 4.24 -2.01 -6.13
C THR A 157 4.95 -1.96 -4.78
N TYR A 158 4.95 -0.79 -4.16
CA TYR A 158 5.30 -0.56 -2.76
C TYR A 158 4.00 -0.32 -2.00
N ILE A 159 3.73 -1.10 -0.95
CA ILE A 159 2.57 -0.87 -0.09
C ILE A 159 3.03 -0.37 1.28
N LEU A 160 2.41 0.69 1.77
CA LEU A 160 2.73 1.35 3.02
C LEU A 160 1.46 1.48 3.86
N GLY A 161 1.57 1.22 5.16
CA GLY A 161 0.46 1.28 6.09
C GLY A 161 0.86 2.07 7.32
N PHE A 162 0.29 3.26 7.46
CA PHE A 162 0.57 4.14 8.58
C PHE A 162 -0.45 3.99 9.69
N SER A 163 0.00 3.84 10.93
CA SER A 163 -0.88 3.74 12.10
C SER A 163 -1.95 2.64 11.89
N LYS A 164 -3.24 2.99 11.77
CA LYS A 164 -4.31 2.02 11.48
C LYS A 164 -4.30 1.44 10.06
N GLY A 165 -3.67 2.12 9.11
CA GLY A 165 -3.49 1.62 7.74
C GLY A 165 -2.70 0.31 7.68
N GLY A 166 -1.90 -0.01 8.71
CA GLY A 166 -1.23 -1.31 8.85
C GLY A 166 -2.19 -2.51 8.91
N THR A 167 -3.45 -2.29 9.29
CA THR A 167 -4.46 -3.36 9.28
C THR A 167 -4.82 -3.80 7.86
N VAL A 168 -4.81 -2.87 6.89
CA VAL A 168 -4.98 -3.21 5.46
C VAL A 168 -3.78 -4.00 4.96
N LEU A 169 -2.56 -3.66 5.40
CA LEU A 169 -1.37 -4.44 5.05
C LEU A 169 -1.45 -5.86 5.58
N ASN A 170 -1.83 -6.06 6.84
CA ASN A 170 -1.98 -7.41 7.41
C ASN A 170 -3.01 -8.25 6.63
N GLN A 171 -4.10 -7.63 6.17
CA GLN A 171 -5.08 -8.28 5.32
C GLN A 171 -4.53 -8.62 3.92
N LEU A 172 -3.78 -7.70 3.29
CA LEU A 172 -3.06 -7.97 2.04
C LEU A 172 -2.00 -9.08 2.18
N VAL A 173 -1.31 -9.15 3.31
CA VAL A 173 -0.33 -10.21 3.63
C VAL A 173 -1.03 -11.56 3.80
N ALA A 174 -2.18 -11.59 4.48
CA ALA A 174 -3.01 -12.79 4.56
C ALA A 174 -3.43 -13.29 3.17
N GLU A 175 -3.87 -12.37 2.31
CA GLU A 175 -4.26 -12.65 0.92
C GLU A 175 -3.08 -13.13 0.06
N LEU A 176 -1.92 -12.50 0.20
CA LEU A 176 -0.69 -12.91 -0.48
C LEU A 176 -0.30 -14.35 -0.13
N GLY A 177 -0.44 -14.73 1.14
CA GLY A 177 -0.22 -16.10 1.61
C GLY A 177 -1.30 -17.10 1.18
N SER A 178 -2.40 -16.66 0.58
CA SER A 178 -3.45 -17.52 0.02
C SER A 178 -3.47 -17.56 -1.50
N LEU A 179 -2.63 -16.75 -2.16
CA LEU A 179 -2.52 -16.72 -3.61
C LEU A 179 -1.67 -17.89 -4.12
N GLU A 180 -2.25 -18.73 -4.98
CA GLU A 180 -1.51 -19.81 -5.64
C GLU A 180 -0.58 -19.27 -6.75
N VAL A 181 0.60 -19.87 -6.90
CA VAL A 181 1.46 -19.61 -8.06
C VAL A 181 0.85 -20.32 -9.27
N LYS A 182 0.39 -19.56 -10.27
CA LYS A 182 0.00 -20.16 -11.55
C LYS A 182 1.23 -20.84 -12.15
N SER A 183 1.18 -22.16 -12.32
CA SER A 183 2.15 -22.88 -13.15
C SER A 183 2.12 -22.27 -14.55
N HIS A 184 3.26 -22.21 -15.24
CA HIS A 184 3.42 -21.60 -16.56
C HIS A 184 2.44 -22.17 -17.61
N MET A 185 1.22 -21.66 -17.63
CA MET A 185 0.27 -21.80 -18.73
C MET A 185 0.52 -20.60 -19.65
N LYS A 186 0.91 -20.90 -20.88
CA LYS A 186 1.19 -19.91 -21.94
C LYS A 186 0.04 -18.89 -22.00
N PRO A 187 0.33 -17.59 -22.14
CA PRO A 187 -0.71 -16.60 -22.34
C PRO A 187 -1.50 -16.96 -23.60
N GLN A 188 -2.80 -17.23 -23.44
CA GLN A 188 -3.73 -17.24 -24.56
C GLN A 188 -3.87 -15.80 -25.06
N PRO A 189 -3.85 -15.56 -26.39
CA PRO A 189 -4.09 -14.24 -26.93
C PRO A 189 -5.54 -13.85 -26.65
N ALA A 190 -5.73 -12.70 -25.98
CA ALA A 190 -7.06 -12.13 -25.81
C ALA A 190 -7.58 -11.65 -27.17
N SER A 191 -8.69 -12.24 -27.60
CA SER A 191 -9.47 -11.79 -28.74
C SER A 191 -10.19 -10.47 -28.40
N GLY A 192 -9.79 -9.40 -29.09
CA GLY A 192 -10.66 -8.32 -29.58
C GLY A 192 -11.47 -7.50 -28.56
N GLU A 193 -10.92 -6.36 -28.13
CA GLU A 193 -11.53 -5.01 -28.12
C GLU A 193 -10.54 -4.05 -27.43
N PHE A 194 -9.63 -3.47 -28.22
CA PHE A 194 -8.49 -2.68 -27.74
C PHE A 194 -8.76 -1.18 -27.91
N SER A 195 -8.78 -0.43 -26.81
CA SER A 195 -8.50 1.04 -26.86
C SER A 195 -8.39 1.75 -25.51
N ASN A 196 -8.67 1.12 -24.35
CA ASN A 196 -8.45 1.76 -23.03
C ASN A 196 -7.85 0.84 -21.96
N VAL A 197 -8.21 -0.46 -22.00
CA VAL A 197 -7.81 -1.43 -20.97
C VAL A 197 -6.31 -1.72 -21.01
N GLU A 198 -5.67 -1.70 -22.19
CA GLU A 198 -4.23 -1.93 -22.34
C GLU A 198 -3.35 -0.80 -21.79
N GLU A 199 -3.83 0.45 -21.82
CA GLU A 199 -3.09 1.57 -21.26
C GLU A 199 -3.15 1.53 -19.73
N ASP A 200 -4.32 1.19 -19.17
CA ASP A 200 -4.52 1.07 -17.73
C ASP A 200 -3.71 -0.09 -17.13
N THR A 201 -3.61 -1.23 -17.83
CA THR A 201 -2.82 -2.39 -17.40
C THR A 201 -1.32 -2.12 -17.33
N GLN A 202 -0.82 -1.10 -18.05
CA GLN A 202 0.58 -0.70 -17.99
C GLN A 202 0.85 0.27 -16.84
N ILE A 203 -0.15 1.02 -16.35
CA ILE A 203 0.02 2.01 -15.28
C ILE A 203 -0.20 1.39 -13.91
N ILE A 204 -1.25 0.59 -13.74
CA ILE A 204 -1.66 -0.02 -12.47
C ILE A 204 -2.03 -1.50 -12.63
N PRO A 205 -1.94 -2.30 -11.55
CA PRO A 205 -2.54 -3.62 -11.56
C PRO A 205 -4.07 -3.53 -11.66
N THR A 206 -4.65 -4.26 -12.62
CA THR A 206 -6.10 -4.29 -12.89
C THR A 206 -6.79 -5.53 -12.30
N THR A 207 -6.04 -6.47 -11.74
CA THR A 207 -6.54 -7.68 -11.07
C THR A 207 -5.89 -7.84 -9.71
N LYS A 208 -6.56 -8.53 -8.79
CA LYS A 208 -6.03 -8.86 -7.46
C LYS A 208 -4.73 -9.66 -7.54
N GLU A 209 -4.64 -10.61 -8.48
CA GLU A 209 -3.43 -11.40 -8.71
C GLU A 209 -2.31 -10.51 -9.25
N GLY A 210 -2.62 -9.62 -10.19
CA GLY A 210 -1.68 -8.64 -10.72
C GLY A 210 -1.14 -7.71 -9.64
N LEU A 211 -2.00 -7.24 -8.73
CA LEU A 211 -1.61 -6.41 -7.59
C LEU A 211 -0.66 -7.21 -6.68
N LEU A 212 -1.11 -8.36 -6.17
CA LEU A 212 -0.35 -9.18 -5.23
C LEU A 212 1.00 -9.66 -5.80
N ASN A 213 1.04 -10.00 -7.09
CA ASN A 213 2.28 -10.39 -7.77
C ASN A 213 3.24 -9.22 -8.00
N SER A 214 2.74 -7.99 -8.08
CA SER A 214 3.56 -6.79 -8.27
C SER A 214 4.17 -6.24 -6.98
N ILE A 215 3.67 -6.64 -5.80
CA ILE A 215 4.17 -6.16 -4.51
C ILE A 215 5.63 -6.60 -4.34
N SER A 216 6.51 -5.62 -4.22
CA SER A 216 7.94 -5.82 -3.99
C SER A 216 8.34 -5.46 -2.57
N GLU A 217 7.71 -4.46 -1.95
CA GLU A 217 7.96 -4.09 -0.55
C GLU A 217 6.68 -3.76 0.22
N ILE A 218 6.69 -4.10 1.51
CA ILE A 218 5.63 -3.84 2.48
C ILE A 218 6.21 -3.05 3.65
N HIS A 219 5.79 -1.80 3.80
CA HIS A 219 6.26 -0.88 4.84
C HIS A 219 5.20 -0.67 5.93
N TYR A 220 5.47 -1.18 7.12
CA TYR A 220 4.67 -0.87 8.31
C TYR A 220 5.21 0.42 8.93
N LEU A 221 4.42 1.48 8.96
CA LEU A 221 4.82 2.80 9.46
C LEU A 221 4.12 3.09 10.79
N ASP A 222 4.87 2.93 11.88
CA ASP A 222 4.43 3.19 13.26
C ASP A 222 3.03 2.62 13.56
N VAL A 223 2.82 1.37 13.11
CA VAL A 223 1.51 0.72 13.11
C VAL A 223 1.03 0.45 14.53
N GLY A 224 -0.26 0.72 14.75
CA GLY A 224 -0.83 0.71 16.08
C GLY A 224 -2.33 0.49 16.17
N LEU A 225 -2.73 -0.26 17.19
CA LEU A 225 -4.10 -0.50 17.61
C LEU A 225 -4.22 -0.39 19.14
N ASN A 226 -5.44 -0.35 19.66
CA ASN A 226 -5.68 -0.46 21.10
C ASN A 226 -6.01 -1.90 21.54
N SER A 227 -6.04 -2.84 20.58
CA SER A 227 -6.20 -4.27 20.79
C SER A 227 -5.19 -5.07 19.94
N ALA A 228 -5.27 -6.40 20.02
CA ALA A 228 -4.44 -7.31 19.24
C ALA A 228 -4.68 -7.20 17.73
N GLY A 229 -3.68 -7.57 16.94
CA GLY A 229 -3.72 -7.58 15.49
C GLY A 229 -3.06 -6.38 14.83
N ALA A 230 -2.19 -5.64 15.51
CA ALA A 230 -1.39 -4.58 14.89
C ALA A 230 -0.41 -5.17 13.86
N TYR A 231 0.12 -6.36 14.13
CA TYR A 231 0.95 -7.13 13.19
C TYR A 231 0.43 -8.56 13.03
N ILE A 232 0.60 -9.14 11.85
CA ILE A 232 0.23 -10.53 11.62
C ILE A 232 1.16 -11.47 12.39
N THR A 233 0.60 -12.38 13.18
CA THR A 233 1.36 -13.33 14.00
C THR A 233 1.06 -14.80 13.68
N ASN A 234 0.31 -15.03 12.59
CA ASN A 234 -0.03 -16.36 12.11
C ASN A 234 1.14 -16.92 11.27
N HIS A 235 1.81 -17.94 11.80
CA HIS A 235 2.94 -18.61 11.14
C HIS A 235 2.56 -19.19 9.77
N ASP A 236 1.37 -19.78 9.63
CA ASP A 236 0.95 -20.43 8.39
C ASP A 236 0.86 -19.44 7.23
N VAL A 237 0.55 -18.17 7.49
CA VAL A 237 0.52 -17.14 6.44
C VAL A 237 1.93 -16.88 5.92
N ILE A 238 2.89 -16.68 6.81
CA ILE A 238 4.28 -16.38 6.43
C ILE A 238 4.94 -17.60 5.77
N GLU A 239 4.64 -18.81 6.26
CA GLU A 239 5.10 -20.05 5.62
C GLU A 239 4.54 -20.21 4.20
N ARG A 240 3.25 -19.92 3.98
CA ARG A 240 2.68 -19.99 2.62
C ARG A 240 3.29 -18.95 1.68
N ILE A 241 3.59 -17.75 2.16
CA ILE A 241 4.33 -16.75 1.38
C ILE A 241 5.70 -17.31 0.99
N SER A 242 6.46 -17.85 1.95
CA SER A 242 7.75 -18.50 1.70
C SER A 242 7.69 -19.60 0.64
N LYS A 243 6.70 -20.51 0.75
CA LYS A 243 6.42 -21.56 -0.24
C LYS A 243 6.16 -20.99 -1.63
N ARG A 244 5.34 -19.94 -1.72
CA ARG A 244 5.04 -19.24 -2.98
C ARG A 244 6.31 -18.66 -3.64
N LEU A 245 7.21 -18.07 -2.85
CA LEU A 245 8.49 -17.54 -3.35
C LEU A 245 9.45 -18.63 -3.85
N MET A 246 9.48 -19.78 -3.16
CA MET A 246 10.23 -20.96 -3.60
C MET A 246 9.70 -21.52 -4.93
N GLN A 247 8.38 -21.44 -5.15
CA GLN A 247 7.72 -21.87 -6.39
C GLN A 247 7.89 -20.90 -7.57
N GLY A 248 8.70 -19.86 -7.43
CA GLY A 248 9.07 -18.97 -8.54
C GLY A 248 8.40 -17.60 -8.52
N ALA A 249 7.59 -17.27 -7.51
CA ALA A 249 7.06 -15.93 -7.37
C ALA A 249 8.18 -14.88 -7.13
N PRO A 250 7.94 -13.60 -7.51
CA PRO A 250 8.90 -12.51 -7.25
C PRO A 250 9.20 -12.35 -5.77
N GLY A 251 10.46 -12.01 -5.44
CA GLY A 251 10.88 -11.73 -4.07
C GLY A 251 10.17 -10.52 -3.46
N ILE A 252 10.07 -10.50 -2.14
CA ILE A 252 9.37 -9.48 -1.36
C ILE A 252 10.15 -9.09 -0.11
N ARG A 253 10.14 -7.80 0.21
CA ARG A 253 10.78 -7.23 1.40
C ARG A 253 9.74 -6.65 2.35
N PHE A 254 9.90 -6.93 3.64
CA PHE A 254 9.15 -6.32 4.72
C PHE A 254 10.04 -5.30 5.43
N VAL A 255 9.52 -4.10 5.66
CA VAL A 255 10.21 -3.06 6.41
C VAL A 255 9.31 -2.57 7.52
N LEU A 256 9.75 -2.74 8.76
CA LEU A 256 9.02 -2.32 9.94
C LEU A 256 9.68 -1.05 10.47
N HIS A 257 8.94 0.06 10.38
CA HIS A 257 9.36 1.37 10.85
C HIS A 257 8.59 1.69 12.13
N GLY A 258 9.29 2.08 13.19
CA GLY A 258 8.61 2.46 14.42
C GLY A 258 9.37 3.45 15.27
N THR A 259 8.63 4.04 16.19
CA THR A 259 9.09 5.06 17.11
C THR A 259 8.92 4.61 18.56
N PRO A 260 9.56 5.28 19.54
CA PRO A 260 9.29 5.05 20.96
C PRO A 260 7.80 5.16 21.33
N ARG A 261 7.04 6.02 20.64
CA ARG A 261 5.58 6.19 20.86
C ARG A 261 4.81 4.88 20.73
N GLN A 262 5.29 3.98 19.86
CA GLN A 262 4.56 2.79 19.47
C GLN A 262 5.24 1.51 19.95
N TRP A 263 6.56 1.41 19.84
CA TRP A 263 7.31 0.20 20.22
C TRP A 263 7.76 0.19 21.69
N CYS A 264 7.74 1.34 22.37
CA CYS A 264 8.12 1.45 23.79
C CYS A 264 6.93 1.80 24.70
N ASP A 265 5.69 1.78 24.18
CA ASP A 265 4.49 2.09 24.96
C ASP A 265 4.19 0.99 25.98
N SER A 266 4.42 1.29 27.26
CA SER A 266 4.19 0.35 28.38
C SER A 266 2.72 -0.03 28.56
N ASN A 267 1.78 0.78 28.05
CA ASN A 267 0.35 0.46 28.11
C ASN A 267 -0.08 -0.43 26.94
N ARG A 268 0.75 -0.54 25.90
CA ARG A 268 0.45 -1.30 24.67
C ARG A 268 1.60 -2.22 24.27
N VAL A 269 2.15 -2.94 25.26
CA VAL A 269 3.27 -3.89 25.09
C VAL A 269 2.97 -4.94 24.00
N LEU A 270 1.70 -5.29 23.81
CA LEU A 270 1.26 -6.22 22.76
C LEU A 270 1.77 -5.83 21.37
N ILE A 271 1.91 -4.53 21.08
CA ILE A 271 2.28 -4.04 19.74
C ILE A 271 3.73 -4.40 19.45
N ARG A 272 4.62 -4.18 20.42
CA ARG A 272 6.01 -4.64 20.31
C ARG A 272 6.07 -6.16 20.22
N ASN A 273 5.33 -6.88 21.05
CA ASN A 273 5.35 -8.35 21.04
C ASN A 273 4.88 -8.93 19.69
N GLU A 274 3.83 -8.38 19.09
CA GLU A 274 3.34 -8.79 17.78
C GLU A 274 4.33 -8.45 16.67
N LYS A 275 4.95 -7.25 16.73
CA LYS A 275 6.02 -6.84 15.82
C LYS A 275 7.22 -7.78 15.91
N ASP A 276 7.74 -8.05 17.11
CA ASP A 276 8.86 -8.96 17.35
C ASP A 276 8.55 -10.36 16.81
N LYS A 277 7.32 -10.84 17.05
CA LYS A 277 6.87 -12.12 16.53
C LYS A 277 6.81 -12.15 15.00
N LEU A 278 6.30 -11.11 14.35
CA LEU A 278 6.30 -11.02 12.88
C LEU A 278 7.73 -11.04 12.32
N VAL A 279 8.64 -10.25 12.90
CA VAL A 279 10.05 -10.23 12.49
C VAL A 279 10.65 -11.63 12.59
N HIS A 280 10.48 -12.29 13.72
CA HIS A 280 10.99 -13.65 13.92
C HIS A 280 10.45 -14.64 12.88
N LEU A 281 9.15 -14.58 12.57
CA LEU A 281 8.53 -15.41 11.53
C LEU A 281 9.10 -15.13 10.13
N LEU A 282 9.33 -13.86 9.80
CA LEU A 282 9.90 -13.47 8.51
C LEU A 282 11.37 -13.89 8.39
N GLU A 283 12.16 -13.74 9.46
CA GLU A 283 13.56 -14.18 9.51
C GLU A 283 13.69 -15.71 9.38
N SER A 284 12.83 -16.46 10.07
CA SER A 284 12.83 -17.93 9.99
C SER A 284 12.53 -18.42 8.57
N GLU A 285 11.56 -17.79 7.90
CA GLU A 285 11.17 -18.13 6.54
C GLU A 285 12.09 -17.54 5.46
N SER A 286 12.82 -16.46 5.76
CA SER A 286 13.81 -15.85 4.85
C SER A 286 14.84 -16.88 4.37
N ARG A 287 15.39 -17.68 5.31
CA ARG A 287 16.36 -18.74 5.00
C ARG A 287 15.77 -19.82 4.09
N ARG A 288 14.50 -20.19 4.31
CA ARG A 288 13.80 -21.22 3.52
C ARG A 288 13.54 -20.75 2.09
N SER A 289 13.22 -19.47 1.91
CA SER A 289 12.97 -18.87 0.59
C SER A 289 14.22 -18.55 -0.24
N GLY A 290 15.43 -18.89 0.24
CA GLY A 290 16.69 -18.56 -0.43
C GLY A 290 16.97 -17.06 -0.50
N GLY A 291 16.53 -16.30 0.51
CA GLY A 291 16.71 -14.84 0.57
C GLY A 291 15.73 -14.01 -0.27
N LYS A 292 14.73 -14.66 -0.89
CA LYS A 292 13.65 -13.97 -1.62
C LYS A 292 12.65 -13.27 -0.69
N LEU A 293 12.51 -13.74 0.55
CA LEU A 293 11.80 -13.05 1.61
C LEU A 293 12.83 -12.31 2.46
N GLN A 294 12.68 -10.99 2.58
CA GLN A 294 13.58 -10.15 3.36
C GLN A 294 12.79 -9.38 4.42
N VAL A 295 13.45 -9.10 5.55
CA VAL A 295 12.88 -8.29 6.62
C VAL A 295 13.93 -7.32 7.13
N SER A 296 13.51 -6.11 7.48
CA SER A 296 14.36 -5.12 8.13
C SER A 296 13.55 -4.27 9.09
N GLU A 297 14.21 -3.86 10.18
CA GLU A 297 13.64 -2.98 11.18
C GLU A 297 14.35 -1.63 11.16
N LYS A 298 13.58 -0.56 11.34
CA LYS A 298 14.07 0.81 11.38
C LYS A 298 13.44 1.50 12.59
N PHE A 299 14.23 1.74 13.63
CA PHE A 299 13.80 2.42 14.84
C PHE A 299 14.21 3.90 14.79
N TYR A 300 13.23 4.79 14.82
CA TYR A 300 13.43 6.24 14.66
C TYR A 300 13.26 6.95 16.01
N PHE A 301 14.00 8.05 16.20
CA PHE A 301 13.88 8.94 17.36
C PHE A 301 14.12 8.28 18.72
N GLY A 302 14.95 7.23 18.78
CA GLY A 302 15.23 6.49 20.02
C GLY A 302 15.86 7.32 21.14
N ASP A 303 16.40 8.49 20.80
CA ASP A 303 16.97 9.49 21.70
C ASP A 303 15.94 10.49 22.25
N ARG A 304 14.70 10.46 21.77
CA ARG A 304 13.62 11.38 22.14
C ARG A 304 12.54 10.70 23.00
N PRO A 305 11.91 11.41 23.94
CA PRO A 305 10.77 10.88 24.69
C PRO A 305 9.57 10.62 23.76
N PRO A 306 8.76 9.56 24.02
CA PRO A 306 7.55 9.27 23.26
C PRO A 306 6.62 10.48 23.10
N SER A 307 6.21 10.79 21.87
CA SER A 307 5.27 11.88 21.60
C SER A 307 4.30 11.55 20.48
N LEU A 308 3.16 12.26 20.41
CA LEU A 308 2.27 12.13 19.26
C LEU A 308 2.91 12.68 17.98
N GLN A 309 3.78 13.69 18.08
CA GLN A 309 4.44 14.24 16.91
C GLN A 309 5.31 13.20 16.19
N MET A 310 6.16 12.46 16.92
CA MET A 310 7.04 11.47 16.30
C MET A 310 6.28 10.38 15.54
N HIS A 311 5.06 10.06 16.00
CA HIS A 311 4.17 9.13 15.31
C HIS A 311 3.93 9.58 13.86
N PHE A 312 3.69 10.87 13.63
CA PHE A 312 3.51 11.41 12.28
C PHE A 312 4.84 11.72 11.59
N GLU A 313 5.82 12.24 12.33
CA GLU A 313 7.16 12.64 11.85
C GLU A 313 7.86 11.50 11.10
N ILE A 314 7.62 10.24 11.49
CA ILE A 314 8.14 9.05 10.81
C ILE A 314 7.79 8.99 9.31
N ILE A 315 6.66 9.56 8.87
CA ILE A 315 6.26 9.58 7.46
C ILE A 315 7.29 10.36 6.63
N GLU A 316 7.88 11.39 7.22
CA GLU A 316 8.92 12.20 6.58
C GLU A 316 10.32 11.60 6.72
N ASP A 317 10.59 10.86 7.80
CA ASP A 317 11.92 10.29 8.04
C ASP A 317 12.10 8.85 7.52
N MET A 318 11.00 8.17 7.17
CA MET A 318 11.06 6.78 6.73
C MET A 318 12.00 6.59 5.54
N ASP A 319 12.84 5.56 5.64
CA ASP A 319 13.71 5.10 4.57
C ASP A 319 12.97 4.07 3.71
N VAL A 320 12.73 4.41 2.45
CA VAL A 320 12.00 3.57 1.47
C VAL A 320 12.90 3.13 0.32
N ARG A 321 14.22 3.08 0.55
CA ARG A 321 15.23 2.61 -0.40
C ARG A 321 15.99 1.38 0.11
#